data_AF-A0AAN9HD20-F1
#
_entry.id   AF-A0AAN9HD20-F1
#
_cell.length_a   1.000
_cell.length_b   1.000
_cell.length_c   1.000
_cell.angle_alpha   90.00
_cell.angle_beta   90.00
_cell.angle_gamma   90.00
#
_symmetry.space_group_name_H-M   'P 1'
#
loop_
_entity.id
_entity.type
_entity.pdbx_description
1 polymer ?
#
loop_
_entity_poly.entity_id
_entity_poly.type
_entity_poly.pdbx_seq_one_letter_code
_entity_poly.pdbx_strand_id
1 'polypeptide(L)'
;MESLQKAGCTALGIENPRGTVTIDKNKPVTIRKIEGGENLRPEEITQIQPQKFTLNLRSGEPQKFTLTFKRAEDYPIDLYFLMDLSDSMRSNLENVKNLGADLAREMRDITKDLRIGFGSFLGKLVMPFIQMTPKYLQNPCFPNDCTAPFSYKNVLSLTNDSTLFTQEVSKQKTSGNLDSPEAGFDAIMQAAVCTKEIGWRNVTRLLVFSTDAGFHFAGDGKLDYPTISQLVDTLSDNNIQTIFAVTEQFRALYQELSALIPKSTVGTLSTSSSNVIQLIIDSYNSLSAEVILENSRLPPDVFISYVSHCKNGVSRKGESGRTCFNISIGDEVTFDIEIMAKGCPSDGKSETIKIKPLGFNEEVEIVLNFICECECHKDGIPNSQSCHFGNGTLECGVCRCNNGRLGRLCECSQDEVKTDDLDANCRRDIGTEVCSNNGECVYGMCECKKRDNPEERYSGTFCECDNFNCDRSNNKLCGGHGRCECRKCICDPNYTGSACDCPLDTSTCLASNKQICNGRGTCECGVCKCTDSKFQGPTCEICPTCPGVCTQHKDCVQCRAFATGDKKDTCEKECGYFNLKVVKMMNELPHPHDQPYINHCKERDANDCWFFFTYASKNDSTIEVHVVEELTC
;
A
#
# COMPACT_ATOMS: atom_id res chain seq x y z
N MET A 1 -32.05 -21.14 -0.50
CA MET A 1 -33.29 -21.04 -1.30
C MET A 1 -33.86 -22.42 -1.62
N GLU A 2 -33.09 -23.31 -2.27
CA GLU A 2 -33.56 -24.67 -2.64
C GLU A 2 -34.11 -25.48 -1.46
N SER A 3 -33.47 -25.42 -0.28
CA SER A 3 -33.96 -26.13 0.91
C SER A 3 -35.35 -25.64 1.37
N LEU A 4 -35.63 -24.34 1.25
CA LEU A 4 -36.93 -23.76 1.60
C LEU A 4 -38.01 -24.19 0.61
N GLN A 5 -37.67 -24.23 -0.68
CA GLN A 5 -38.57 -24.73 -1.73
C GLN A 5 -38.87 -26.21 -1.55
N LYS A 6 -37.86 -27.03 -1.23
CA LYS A 6 -38.04 -28.46 -0.91
C LYS A 6 -38.90 -28.68 0.34
N ALA A 7 -38.85 -27.77 1.31
CA ALA A 7 -39.70 -27.77 2.50
C ALA A 7 -41.14 -27.28 2.24
N GLY A 8 -41.48 -26.91 1.00
CA GLY A 8 -42.83 -26.49 0.62
C GLY A 8 -43.10 -24.98 0.75
N CYS A 9 -42.08 -24.16 1.00
CA CYS A 9 -42.26 -22.71 1.01
C CYS A 9 -42.51 -22.19 -0.42
N THR A 10 -43.57 -21.39 -0.57
CA THR A 10 -43.91 -20.77 -1.86
C THR A 10 -42.90 -19.68 -2.22
N ALA A 11 -42.77 -19.35 -3.51
CA ALA A 11 -41.85 -18.30 -3.95
C ALA A 11 -42.18 -16.93 -3.31
N LEU A 12 -43.45 -16.63 -3.07
CA LEU A 12 -43.90 -15.40 -2.39
C LEU A 12 -43.57 -15.39 -0.88
N GLY A 13 -43.42 -16.56 -0.26
CA GLY A 13 -43.04 -16.69 1.15
C GLY A 13 -41.53 -16.70 1.40
N ILE A 14 -40.71 -16.67 0.34
CA ILE A 14 -39.25 -16.65 0.46
C ILE A 14 -38.76 -15.22 0.28
N GLU A 15 -38.20 -14.66 1.35
CA GLU A 15 -37.45 -13.42 1.26
C GLU A 15 -35.97 -13.68 1.02
N ASN A 16 -35.45 -13.13 -0.06
CA ASN A 16 -34.05 -13.22 -0.39
C ASN A 16 -33.59 -11.92 -1.06
N PRO A 17 -33.57 -10.79 -0.32
CA PRO A 17 -33.12 -9.55 -0.90
C PRO A 17 -31.68 -9.71 -1.37
N ARG A 18 -31.37 -9.13 -2.53
CA ARG A 18 -30.04 -9.19 -3.15
C ARG A 18 -29.46 -7.81 -3.17
N GLY A 19 -28.15 -7.73 -2.98
CA GLY A 19 -27.45 -6.49 -3.24
C GLY A 19 -27.55 -6.09 -4.71
N THR A 20 -27.45 -4.80 -4.99
CA THR A 20 -27.53 -4.25 -6.34
C THR A 20 -26.59 -3.07 -6.52
N VAL A 21 -26.18 -2.86 -7.77
CA VAL A 21 -25.40 -1.70 -8.21
C VAL A 21 -26.26 -0.87 -9.15
N THR A 22 -26.49 0.40 -8.81
CA THR A 22 -27.26 1.34 -9.62
C THR A 22 -26.38 2.51 -10.03
N ILE A 23 -26.12 2.68 -11.32
CA ILE A 23 -25.27 3.77 -11.79
C ILE A 23 -26.10 5.06 -11.92
N ASP A 24 -25.78 6.06 -11.10
CA ASP A 24 -26.50 7.33 -11.03
C ASP A 24 -25.95 8.38 -12.01
N LYS A 25 -24.64 8.34 -12.29
CA LYS A 25 -23.97 9.24 -13.23
C LYS A 25 -22.83 8.51 -13.95
N ASN A 26 -22.95 8.40 -15.27
CA ASN A 26 -22.06 7.61 -16.13
C ASN A 26 -21.64 8.34 -17.41
N LYS A 27 -21.00 9.51 -17.27
CA LYS A 27 -20.39 10.20 -18.41
C LYS A 27 -19.23 9.34 -18.94
N PRO A 28 -19.14 9.13 -20.26
CA PRO A 28 -18.00 8.42 -20.85
C PRO A 28 -16.72 9.22 -20.68
N VAL A 29 -15.58 8.51 -20.61
CA VAL A 29 -14.27 9.16 -20.62
C VAL A 29 -14.07 9.94 -21.93
N THR A 30 -13.52 11.14 -21.83
CA THR A 30 -13.33 12.04 -22.97
C THR A 30 -12.28 11.49 -23.92
N ILE A 31 -12.61 11.42 -25.21
CA ILE A 31 -11.66 11.09 -26.28
C ILE A 31 -11.38 12.38 -27.04
N ARG A 32 -10.25 13.02 -26.74
CA ARG A 32 -9.79 14.23 -27.44
C ARG A 32 -8.74 13.85 -28.48
N LYS A 33 -8.64 14.65 -29.54
CA LYS A 33 -7.48 14.70 -30.44
C LYS A 33 -7.01 16.15 -30.49
N ILE A 34 -5.70 16.38 -30.36
CA ILE A 34 -5.10 17.72 -30.39
C ILE A 34 -5.35 18.44 -31.73
N GLU A 35 -5.45 17.68 -32.83
CA GLU A 35 -5.74 18.18 -34.18
C GLU A 35 -7.24 18.17 -34.52
N GLY A 36 -7.82 19.34 -34.78
CA GLY A 36 -9.17 19.50 -35.35
C GLY A 36 -10.37 19.38 -34.39
N GLY A 37 -10.14 19.16 -33.09
CA GLY A 37 -11.20 19.11 -32.07
C GLY A 37 -11.57 20.48 -31.49
N GLU A 38 -12.81 20.62 -31.00
CA GLU A 38 -13.25 21.80 -30.23
C GLU A 38 -12.44 21.95 -28.92
N ASN A 39 -12.19 23.19 -28.50
CA ASN A 39 -11.58 23.48 -27.21
C ASN A 39 -12.63 23.27 -26.10
N LEU A 40 -12.59 22.10 -25.47
CA LEU A 40 -13.42 21.78 -24.31
C LEU A 40 -12.97 22.58 -23.09
N ARG A 41 -13.94 22.98 -22.26
CA ARG A 41 -13.66 23.55 -20.95
C ARG A 41 -13.18 22.46 -19.98
N PRO A 42 -12.39 22.81 -18.95
CA PRO A 42 -11.93 21.83 -17.97
C PRO A 42 -13.05 20.98 -17.36
N GLU A 43 -14.24 21.56 -17.13
CA GLU A 43 -15.38 20.85 -16.52
C GLU A 43 -16.08 19.85 -17.46
N GLU A 44 -15.74 19.88 -18.75
CA GLU A 44 -16.28 19.00 -19.79
C GLU A 44 -15.38 17.78 -20.05
N ILE A 45 -14.16 17.78 -19.49
CA ILE A 45 -13.24 16.66 -19.58
C ILE A 45 -13.58 15.66 -18.45
N THR A 46 -13.71 14.39 -18.83
CA THR A 46 -13.99 13.27 -17.93
C THR A 46 -12.89 12.23 -18.11
N GLN A 47 -12.14 11.97 -17.05
CA GLN A 47 -11.07 10.99 -16.97
C GLN A 47 -11.49 9.74 -16.20
N ILE A 48 -12.52 9.83 -15.36
CA ILE A 48 -13.01 8.70 -14.55
C ILE A 48 -14.46 8.35 -14.88
N GLN A 49 -14.75 7.05 -14.93
CA GLN A 49 -16.09 6.53 -15.22
C GLN A 49 -16.37 5.27 -14.38
N PRO A 50 -17.56 5.10 -13.78
CA PRO A 50 -18.64 6.09 -13.61
C PRO A 50 -18.27 7.18 -12.59
N GLN A 51 -19.07 8.25 -12.48
CA GLN A 51 -18.81 9.34 -11.53
C GLN A 51 -19.65 9.23 -10.25
N LYS A 52 -20.83 8.62 -10.32
CA LYS A 52 -21.69 8.40 -9.15
C LYS A 52 -22.50 7.13 -9.30
N PHE A 53 -22.60 6.34 -8.23
CA PHE A 53 -23.50 5.20 -8.18
C PHE A 53 -23.88 4.83 -6.75
N THR A 54 -24.97 4.08 -6.64
CA THR A 54 -25.54 3.59 -5.40
C THR A 54 -25.37 2.08 -5.30
N LEU A 55 -24.83 1.62 -4.18
CA LEU A 55 -24.71 0.21 -3.82
C LEU A 55 -25.71 -0.14 -2.73
N ASN A 56 -26.58 -1.10 -2.99
CA ASN A 56 -27.37 -1.74 -1.94
C ASN A 56 -26.62 -3.00 -1.49
N LEU A 57 -26.19 -3.03 -0.23
CA LEU A 57 -25.34 -4.07 0.35
C LEU A 57 -26.15 -4.93 1.31
N ARG A 58 -26.14 -6.24 1.09
CA ARG A 58 -26.60 -7.23 2.06
C ARG A 58 -25.40 -7.76 2.84
N SER A 59 -25.56 -7.99 4.14
CA SER A 59 -24.50 -8.57 4.98
C SER A 59 -23.96 -9.87 4.37
N GLY A 60 -22.64 -9.92 4.16
CA GLY A 60 -21.90 -11.03 3.57
C GLY A 60 -22.00 -11.18 2.05
N GLU A 61 -22.75 -10.32 1.35
CA GLU A 61 -22.88 -10.34 -0.11
C GLU A 61 -22.07 -9.21 -0.77
N PRO A 62 -20.93 -9.51 -1.43
CA PRO A 62 -20.14 -8.48 -2.11
C PRO A 62 -20.83 -7.96 -3.37
N GLN A 63 -20.71 -6.66 -3.63
CA GLN A 63 -21.10 -6.00 -4.87
C GLN A 63 -19.87 -5.60 -5.69
N LYS A 64 -19.94 -5.79 -7.00
CA LYS A 64 -18.83 -5.58 -7.93
C LYS A 64 -19.17 -4.50 -8.95
N PHE A 65 -18.21 -3.66 -9.26
CA PHE A 65 -18.29 -2.71 -10.36
C PHE A 65 -16.91 -2.47 -10.97
N THR A 66 -16.88 -1.99 -12.20
CA THR A 66 -15.64 -1.64 -12.90
C THR A 66 -15.53 -0.12 -13.00
N LEU A 67 -14.38 0.40 -12.59
CA LEU A 67 -14.00 1.80 -12.73
C LEU A 67 -13.00 1.92 -13.88
N THR A 68 -13.28 2.79 -14.84
CA THR A 68 -12.39 3.12 -15.94
C THR A 68 -11.70 4.44 -15.66
N PHE A 69 -10.38 4.46 -15.81
CA PHE A 69 -9.57 5.68 -15.79
C PHE A 69 -8.88 5.84 -17.13
N LYS A 70 -8.97 7.05 -17.71
CA LYS A 70 -8.27 7.43 -18.92
C LYS A 70 -7.47 8.70 -18.71
N ARG A 71 -6.18 8.66 -19.06
CA ARG A 71 -5.34 9.86 -19.05
C ARG A 71 -5.73 10.74 -20.24
N ALA A 72 -6.40 11.86 -19.98
CA ALA A 72 -6.89 12.74 -21.03
C ALA A 72 -5.73 13.41 -21.80
N GLU A 73 -5.92 13.56 -23.11
CA GLU A 73 -5.08 14.43 -23.95
C GLU A 73 -5.47 15.89 -23.74
N ASP A 74 -4.47 16.79 -23.75
CA ASP A 74 -4.67 18.25 -23.66
C ASP A 74 -5.49 18.63 -22.41
N TYR A 75 -5.14 18.06 -21.25
CA TYR A 75 -5.72 18.40 -19.96
C TYR A 75 -5.10 19.68 -19.41
N PRO A 76 -5.86 20.63 -18.82
CA PRO A 76 -5.33 21.88 -18.32
C PRO A 76 -4.31 21.68 -17.18
N ILE A 77 -3.29 22.53 -17.15
CA ILE A 77 -2.21 22.49 -16.15
C ILE A 77 -2.08 23.85 -15.49
N ASP A 78 -2.03 23.85 -14.16
CA ASP A 78 -1.58 24.97 -13.35
C ASP A 78 -0.17 24.64 -12.84
N LEU A 79 0.79 25.50 -13.12
CA LEU A 79 2.19 25.34 -12.71
C LEU A 79 2.61 26.52 -11.85
N TYR A 80 2.89 26.28 -10.58
CA TYR A 80 3.39 27.29 -9.67
C TYR A 80 4.88 27.06 -9.40
N PHE A 81 5.71 28.01 -9.85
CA PHE A 81 7.16 27.93 -9.71
C PHE A 81 7.58 28.59 -8.40
N LEU A 82 8.03 27.79 -7.44
CA LEU A 82 8.44 28.21 -6.12
C LEU A 82 9.96 28.15 -5.99
N MET A 83 10.60 29.31 -5.95
CA MET A 83 12.05 29.43 -6.08
C MET A 83 12.72 29.98 -4.82
N ASP A 84 13.79 29.31 -4.42
CA ASP A 84 14.76 29.83 -3.46
C ASP A 84 15.49 31.06 -4.04
N LEU A 85 15.47 32.17 -3.30
CA LEU A 85 16.17 33.40 -3.67
C LEU A 85 17.32 33.73 -2.71
N SER A 86 17.92 32.73 -2.07
CA SER A 86 19.25 32.83 -1.45
C SER A 86 20.30 33.32 -2.46
N ASP A 87 21.43 33.83 -1.96
CA ASP A 87 22.41 34.47 -2.84
C ASP A 87 23.12 33.48 -3.78
N SER A 88 23.17 32.20 -3.41
CA SER A 88 23.70 31.12 -4.23
C SER A 88 22.86 30.88 -5.48
N MET A 89 21.55 31.14 -5.43
CA MET A 89 20.61 30.97 -6.54
C MET A 89 20.64 32.09 -7.59
N ARG A 90 21.58 33.05 -7.49
CA ARG A 90 21.64 34.22 -8.39
C ARG A 90 21.78 33.83 -9.86
N SER A 91 22.63 32.88 -10.21
CA SER A 91 22.78 32.39 -11.59
C SER A 91 21.54 31.68 -12.11
N ASN A 92 20.85 30.95 -11.23
CA ASN A 92 19.62 30.22 -11.56
C ASN A 92 18.49 31.21 -11.87
N LEU A 93 18.39 32.30 -11.10
CA LEU A 93 17.37 33.33 -11.30
C LEU A 93 17.48 33.98 -12.68
N GLU A 94 18.70 34.27 -13.16
CA GLU A 94 18.89 34.85 -14.51
C GLU A 94 18.38 33.94 -15.63
N ASN A 95 18.45 32.62 -15.45
CA ASN A 95 17.90 31.67 -16.42
C ASN A 95 16.37 31.55 -16.29
N VAL A 96 15.84 31.56 -15.06
CA VAL A 96 14.39 31.52 -14.79
C VAL A 96 13.68 32.79 -15.31
N LYS A 97 14.36 33.94 -15.38
CA LYS A 97 13.80 35.15 -16.03
C LYS A 97 13.41 34.92 -17.49
N ASN A 98 14.16 34.10 -18.20
CA ASN A 98 13.88 33.76 -19.61
C ASN A 98 12.94 32.55 -19.75
N LEU A 99 12.67 31.82 -18.66
CA LEU A 99 11.91 30.57 -18.65
C LEU A 99 10.45 30.73 -19.08
N GLY A 100 9.78 31.82 -18.70
CA GLY A 100 8.32 31.95 -18.87
C GLY A 100 7.83 31.71 -20.30
N ALA A 101 8.46 32.39 -21.27
CA ALA A 101 8.09 32.27 -22.68
C ALA A 101 8.50 30.92 -23.30
N ASP A 102 9.65 30.38 -22.91
CA ASP A 102 10.14 29.08 -23.39
C ASP A 102 9.30 27.93 -22.84
N LEU A 103 9.03 27.92 -21.53
CA LEU A 103 8.19 26.92 -20.88
C LEU A 103 6.77 26.93 -21.46
N ALA A 104 6.19 28.12 -21.62
CA ALA A 104 4.86 28.26 -22.24
C ALA A 104 4.85 27.93 -23.74
N ARG A 105 6.00 27.73 -24.39
CA ARG A 105 6.11 27.23 -25.77
C ARG A 105 6.20 25.70 -25.76
N GLU A 106 7.14 25.14 -25.02
CA GLU A 106 7.38 23.69 -24.95
C GLU A 106 6.16 22.95 -24.36
N MET A 107 5.48 23.54 -23.38
CA MET A 107 4.28 22.94 -22.79
C MET A 107 3.05 22.96 -23.71
N ARG A 108 3.06 23.71 -24.84
CA ARG A 108 1.92 23.76 -25.78
C ARG A 108 1.63 22.42 -26.44
N ASP A 109 2.66 21.62 -26.63
CA ASP A 109 2.54 20.29 -27.23
C ASP A 109 1.87 19.30 -26.27
N ILE A 110 1.82 19.63 -24.98
CA ILE A 110 1.19 18.85 -23.92
C ILE A 110 -0.22 19.37 -23.59
N THR A 111 -0.35 20.69 -23.44
CA THR A 111 -1.60 21.35 -23.08
C THR A 111 -1.73 22.75 -23.69
N LYS A 112 -2.92 23.06 -24.20
CA LYS A 112 -3.28 24.39 -24.71
C LYS A 112 -3.74 25.32 -23.58
N ASP A 113 -4.08 24.79 -22.41
CA ASP A 113 -4.55 25.54 -21.25
C ASP A 113 -3.56 25.44 -20.09
N LEU A 114 -2.52 26.28 -20.18
CA LEU A 114 -1.49 26.42 -19.16
C LEU A 114 -1.68 27.73 -18.39
N ARG A 115 -1.63 27.66 -17.05
CA ARG A 115 -1.40 28.83 -16.19
C ARG A 115 -0.10 28.69 -15.42
N ILE A 116 0.65 29.77 -15.33
CA ILE A 116 1.93 29.82 -14.64
C ILE A 116 1.87 30.89 -13.55
N GLY A 117 2.40 30.57 -12.37
CA GLY A 117 2.57 31.49 -11.25
C GLY A 117 3.99 31.41 -10.69
N PHE A 118 4.38 32.40 -9.89
CA PHE A 118 5.71 32.50 -9.29
C PHE A 118 5.64 32.89 -7.82
N GLY A 119 6.39 32.16 -7.00
CA GLY A 119 6.64 32.50 -5.61
C GLY A 119 8.12 32.40 -5.28
N SER A 120 8.53 33.10 -4.24
CA SER A 120 9.89 33.04 -3.74
C SER A 120 9.95 32.80 -2.24
N PHE A 121 11.05 32.19 -1.78
CA PHE A 121 11.33 32.00 -0.37
C PHE A 121 12.82 32.17 -0.04
N LEU A 122 13.09 32.34 1.26
CA LEU A 122 14.44 32.41 1.83
C LEU A 122 14.37 31.88 3.27
N GLY A 123 14.16 32.72 4.30
CA GLY A 123 14.31 32.32 5.70
C GLY A 123 13.41 33.09 6.67
N LYS A 124 13.11 32.53 7.86
CA LYS A 124 12.32 33.26 8.87
C LYS A 124 13.08 34.50 9.36
N LEU A 125 12.38 35.63 9.47
CA LEU A 125 12.94 36.95 9.83
C LEU A 125 13.26 37.09 11.32
N VAL A 126 14.13 36.23 11.83
CA VAL A 126 14.52 36.18 13.23
C VAL A 126 15.93 35.60 13.37
N MET A 127 16.66 36.00 14.42
CA MET A 127 17.90 35.32 14.81
C MET A 127 17.59 33.87 15.25
N PRO A 128 18.43 32.87 14.91
CA PRO A 128 19.74 32.99 14.26
C PRO A 128 19.73 32.96 12.71
N PHE A 129 18.57 32.76 12.06
CA PHE A 129 18.48 32.59 10.60
C PHE A 129 18.87 33.86 9.83
N ILE A 130 18.47 35.02 10.33
CA ILE A 130 18.72 36.33 9.71
C ILE A 130 19.42 37.29 10.68
N GLN A 131 20.44 38.00 10.21
CA GLN A 131 21.11 39.05 10.99
C GLN A 131 20.22 40.28 11.11
N MET A 132 19.80 40.59 12.34
CA MET A 132 18.84 41.67 12.63
C MET A 132 19.46 43.08 12.72
N THR A 133 20.72 43.27 12.32
CA THR A 133 21.34 44.60 12.29
C THR A 133 20.73 45.46 11.18
N PRO A 134 20.46 46.76 11.39
CA PRO A 134 19.80 47.61 10.40
C PRO A 134 20.45 47.60 9.01
N LYS A 135 21.79 47.53 8.93
CA LYS A 135 22.53 47.49 7.66
C LYS A 135 22.26 46.20 6.88
N TYR A 136 22.25 45.05 7.56
CA TYR A 136 22.00 43.74 6.93
C TYR A 136 20.54 43.59 6.51
N LEU A 137 19.59 44.09 7.32
CA LEU A 137 18.17 44.09 6.97
C LEU A 137 17.84 44.94 5.73
N GLN A 138 18.70 45.92 5.39
CA GLN A 138 18.57 46.70 4.16
C GLN A 138 19.25 46.00 2.96
N ASN A 139 20.44 45.45 3.16
CA ASN A 139 21.17 44.71 2.14
C ASN A 139 22.02 43.59 2.78
N PRO A 140 21.59 42.32 2.69
CA PRO A 140 22.30 41.20 3.30
C PRO A 140 23.52 40.70 2.48
N CYS A 141 23.68 41.09 1.21
CA CYS A 141 24.67 40.51 0.29
C CYS A 141 25.91 41.41 0.06
N PHE A 142 26.26 42.26 1.03
CA PHE A 142 27.37 43.21 0.90
C PHE A 142 28.69 42.53 0.47
N PRO A 143 29.43 43.05 -0.54
CA PRO A 143 29.27 44.36 -1.20
C PRO A 143 28.29 44.39 -2.37
N ASN A 144 27.69 43.27 -2.76
CA ASN A 144 26.71 43.21 -3.85
C ASN A 144 25.36 43.79 -3.40
N ASP A 145 24.54 44.21 -4.37
CA ASP A 145 23.17 44.67 -4.12
C ASP A 145 22.18 43.49 -4.20
N CYS A 146 21.33 43.36 -3.20
CA CYS A 146 20.29 42.34 -3.15
C CYS A 146 19.11 42.81 -2.29
N THR A 147 17.99 42.08 -2.32
CA THR A 147 16.77 42.47 -1.61
C THR A 147 16.91 42.23 -0.11
N ALA A 148 16.18 43.01 0.69
CA ALA A 148 15.99 42.74 2.11
C ALA A 148 15.48 41.30 2.35
N PRO A 149 15.92 40.62 3.43
CA PRO A 149 15.45 39.29 3.79
C PRO A 149 13.93 39.18 3.85
N PHE A 150 13.41 37.99 3.55
CA PHE A 150 12.00 37.64 3.67
C PHE A 150 11.86 36.13 3.91
N SER A 151 10.67 35.68 4.32
CA SER A 151 10.40 34.25 4.49
C SER A 151 9.80 33.64 3.23
N TYR A 152 8.57 34.04 2.87
CA TYR A 152 7.89 33.62 1.65
C TYR A 152 7.15 34.83 1.04
N LYS A 153 7.12 34.89 -0.29
CA LYS A 153 6.35 35.88 -1.07
C LYS A 153 5.66 35.18 -2.24
N ASN A 154 4.33 35.30 -2.30
CA ASN A 154 3.60 35.11 -3.55
C ASN A 154 3.85 36.35 -4.43
N VAL A 155 4.52 36.17 -5.57
CA VAL A 155 4.88 37.28 -6.47
C VAL A 155 3.85 37.40 -7.59
N LEU A 156 3.46 36.27 -8.17
CA LEU A 156 2.52 36.20 -9.28
C LEU A 156 1.57 35.01 -9.08
N SER A 157 0.30 35.33 -8.88
CA SER A 157 -0.78 34.34 -8.93
C SER A 157 -0.89 33.70 -10.32
N LEU A 158 -1.43 32.49 -10.38
CA LEU A 158 -1.57 31.71 -11.61
C LEU A 158 -2.31 32.49 -12.70
N THR A 159 -1.63 32.72 -13.82
CA THR A 159 -2.14 33.45 -14.99
C THR A 159 -1.80 32.72 -16.28
N ASN A 160 -2.59 32.93 -17.34
CA ASN A 160 -2.29 32.46 -18.69
C ASN A 160 -1.37 33.41 -19.47
N ASP A 161 -1.01 34.56 -18.88
CA ASP A 161 -0.10 35.54 -19.48
C ASP A 161 1.37 35.19 -19.16
N SER A 162 2.03 34.49 -20.08
CA SER A 162 3.46 34.15 -19.94
C SER A 162 4.38 35.38 -20.01
N THR A 163 3.92 36.48 -20.61
CA THR A 163 4.72 37.72 -20.66
C THR A 163 4.73 38.41 -19.30
N LEU A 164 3.60 38.37 -18.58
CA LEU A 164 3.52 38.86 -17.22
C LEU A 164 4.43 38.06 -16.28
N PHE A 165 4.51 36.73 -16.45
CA PHE A 165 5.47 35.90 -15.72
C PHE A 165 6.90 36.39 -15.92
N THR A 166 7.34 36.53 -17.17
CA THR A 166 8.70 37.02 -17.46
C THR A 166 8.94 38.40 -16.83
N GLN A 167 7.97 39.32 -16.94
CA GLN A 167 8.09 40.66 -16.36
C GLN A 167 8.23 40.64 -14.83
N GLU A 168 7.39 39.87 -14.12
CA GLU A 168 7.44 39.81 -12.65
C GLU A 168 8.68 39.10 -12.12
N VAL A 169 9.12 38.03 -12.79
CA VAL A 169 10.35 37.31 -12.43
C VAL A 169 11.59 38.18 -12.71
N SER A 170 11.61 38.93 -13.82
CA SER A 170 12.70 39.87 -14.14
C SER A 170 12.91 40.95 -13.08
N LYS A 171 11.87 41.32 -12.32
CA LYS A 171 11.97 42.29 -11.22
C LYS A 171 12.60 41.71 -9.95
N GLN A 172 12.66 40.39 -9.82
CA GLN A 172 13.18 39.75 -8.61
C GLN A 172 14.71 39.86 -8.55
N LYS A 173 15.22 39.91 -7.32
CA LYS A 173 16.65 39.83 -6.98
C LYS A 173 16.82 38.82 -5.85
N THR A 174 18.00 38.24 -5.72
CA THR A 174 18.36 37.40 -4.57
C THR A 174 18.35 38.20 -3.27
N SER A 175 18.49 37.50 -2.16
CA SER A 175 18.62 37.99 -0.79
C SER A 175 19.67 37.14 -0.06
N GLY A 176 19.94 37.43 1.21
CA GLY A 176 20.89 36.68 2.03
C GLY A 176 20.35 36.32 3.40
N ASN A 177 20.79 35.17 3.88
CA ASN A 177 20.58 34.56 5.18
C ASN A 177 21.93 34.21 5.82
N LEU A 178 21.91 33.82 7.10
CA LEU A 178 23.13 33.49 7.85
C LEU A 178 23.48 32.01 7.85
N ASP A 179 22.47 31.15 7.94
CA ASP A 179 22.62 29.70 7.93
C ASP A 179 22.28 29.11 6.57
N SER A 180 22.58 27.82 6.39
CA SER A 180 22.45 27.15 5.09
C SER A 180 21.06 26.57 4.79
N PRO A 181 20.29 26.01 5.75
CA PRO A 181 18.96 25.50 5.44
C PRO A 181 17.95 26.63 5.21
N GLU A 182 17.00 26.41 4.30
CA GLU A 182 16.03 27.44 3.91
C GLU A 182 14.62 27.14 4.42
N ALA A 183 13.77 28.16 4.44
CA ALA A 183 12.35 28.10 4.84
C ALA A 183 11.44 27.53 3.74
N GLY A 184 11.91 26.55 2.98
CA GLY A 184 11.16 25.97 1.87
C GLY A 184 9.82 25.34 2.26
N PHE A 185 9.75 24.73 3.44
CA PHE A 185 8.53 24.08 3.94
C PHE A 185 7.41 25.07 4.25
N ASP A 186 7.73 26.24 4.80
CA ASP A 186 6.75 27.32 4.98
C ASP A 186 6.15 27.72 3.63
N ALA A 187 7.01 27.84 2.62
CA ALA A 187 6.62 28.29 1.30
C ALA A 187 5.73 27.28 0.56
N ILE A 188 6.06 25.98 0.63
CA ILE A 188 5.22 24.89 0.10
C ILE A 188 3.86 24.88 0.80
N MET A 189 3.86 24.95 2.13
CA MET A 189 2.64 24.97 2.94
C MET A 189 1.74 26.14 2.55
N GLN A 190 2.28 27.36 2.50
CA GLN A 190 1.53 28.56 2.13
C GLN A 190 0.98 28.48 0.70
N ALA A 191 1.79 28.01 -0.27
CA ALA A 191 1.34 27.85 -1.65
C ALA A 191 0.24 26.79 -1.80
N ALA A 192 0.23 25.77 -0.94
CA ALA A 192 -0.79 24.72 -0.96
C ALA A 192 -2.11 25.16 -0.30
N VAL A 193 -2.07 25.79 0.88
CA VAL A 193 -3.29 26.19 1.62
C VAL A 193 -3.93 27.45 1.07
N CYS A 194 -3.16 28.40 0.54
CA CYS A 194 -3.67 29.69 0.05
C CYS A 194 -4.28 29.58 -1.36
N THR A 195 -5.19 28.61 -1.55
CA THR A 195 -5.74 28.24 -2.87
C THR A 195 -6.31 29.41 -3.67
N LYS A 196 -6.97 30.35 -2.99
CA LYS A 196 -7.56 31.55 -3.62
C LYS A 196 -6.52 32.58 -4.04
N GLU A 197 -5.50 32.81 -3.21
CA GLU A 197 -4.44 33.80 -3.47
C GLU A 197 -3.51 33.33 -4.59
N ILE A 198 -3.18 32.03 -4.60
CA ILE A 198 -2.39 31.42 -5.67
C ILE A 198 -3.21 31.26 -6.95
N GLY A 199 -4.51 30.96 -6.83
CA GLY A 199 -5.43 30.85 -7.95
C GLY A 199 -5.53 29.43 -8.54
N TRP A 200 -5.32 28.40 -7.73
CA TRP A 200 -5.38 27.00 -8.16
C TRP A 200 -6.78 26.63 -8.70
N ARG A 201 -6.84 26.17 -9.95
CA ARG A 201 -8.05 25.57 -10.54
C ARG A 201 -8.20 24.11 -10.12
N ASN A 202 -9.36 23.51 -10.37
CA ASN A 202 -9.58 22.09 -10.18
C ASN A 202 -9.05 21.26 -11.37
N VAL A 203 -7.78 21.47 -11.74
CA VAL A 203 -7.07 20.82 -12.86
C VAL A 203 -5.71 20.27 -12.37
N THR A 204 -4.83 19.77 -13.24
CA THR A 204 -3.52 19.27 -12.78
C THR A 204 -2.73 20.40 -12.13
N ARG A 205 -2.34 20.23 -10.86
CA ARG A 205 -1.58 21.22 -10.08
C ARG A 205 -0.15 20.75 -9.90
N LEU A 206 0.79 21.45 -10.51
CA LEU A 206 2.23 21.19 -10.38
C LEU A 206 2.89 22.30 -9.57
N LEU A 207 3.57 21.93 -8.49
CA LEU A 207 4.40 22.84 -7.71
C LEU A 207 5.87 22.51 -7.96
N VAL A 208 6.58 23.39 -8.65
CA VAL A 208 8.00 23.23 -8.93
C VAL A 208 8.78 23.91 -7.80
N PHE A 209 9.40 23.11 -6.94
CA PHE A 209 10.21 23.59 -5.83
C PHE A 209 11.68 23.60 -6.23
N SER A 210 12.30 24.78 -6.32
CA SER A 210 13.68 24.94 -6.79
C SER A 210 14.58 25.54 -5.71
N THR A 211 15.63 24.82 -5.33
CA THR A 211 16.65 25.26 -4.36
C THR A 211 17.96 24.53 -4.59
N ASP A 212 19.06 25.11 -4.11
CA ASP A 212 20.37 24.48 -4.05
C ASP A 212 20.85 24.20 -2.63
N ALA A 213 19.94 24.19 -1.65
CA ALA A 213 20.20 24.03 -0.22
C ALA A 213 19.31 22.97 0.45
N GLY A 214 19.53 22.74 1.74
CA GLY A 214 18.64 21.93 2.59
C GLY A 214 17.42 22.74 3.06
N PHE A 215 16.57 22.13 3.90
CA PHE A 215 15.36 22.76 4.42
C PHE A 215 15.30 22.69 5.96
N HIS A 216 14.69 23.71 6.55
CA HIS A 216 14.25 23.65 7.94
C HIS A 216 12.92 22.91 8.09
N PHE A 217 12.74 22.25 9.24
CA PHE A 217 11.52 21.52 9.59
C PHE A 217 11.12 21.75 11.05
N ALA A 218 9.96 21.20 11.42
CA ALA A 218 9.39 21.39 12.76
C ALA A 218 10.39 21.05 13.88
N GLY A 219 10.57 21.97 14.82
CA GLY A 219 11.55 21.91 15.91
C GLY A 219 12.76 22.84 15.72
N ASP A 220 13.06 23.28 14.50
CA ASP A 220 14.21 24.17 14.23
C ASP A 220 13.95 25.62 14.68
N GLY A 221 12.69 26.06 14.74
CA GLY A 221 12.30 27.44 15.01
C GLY A 221 11.42 27.62 16.25
N LYS A 222 11.53 28.78 16.92
CA LYS A 222 10.61 29.16 18.03
C LYS A 222 9.19 29.47 17.53
N LEU A 223 9.08 30.04 16.33
CA LEU A 223 7.88 29.98 15.49
C LEU A 223 8.12 28.86 14.50
N ASP A 224 7.34 27.80 14.58
CA ASP A 224 7.75 26.53 14.01
C ASP A 224 7.61 26.47 12.48
N TYR A 225 8.33 25.55 11.87
CA TYR A 225 8.13 25.14 10.48
C TYR A 225 7.10 23.99 10.42
N PRO A 226 6.49 23.70 9.26
CA PRO A 226 5.66 22.51 9.09
C PRO A 226 6.43 21.22 9.35
N THR A 227 5.74 20.23 9.93
CA THR A 227 6.22 18.85 9.93
C THR A 227 6.09 18.24 8.53
N ILE A 228 6.86 17.18 8.25
CA ILE A 228 6.71 16.43 6.99
C ILE A 228 5.29 15.88 6.84
N SER A 229 4.68 15.35 7.92
CA SER A 229 3.31 14.83 7.88
C SER A 229 2.30 15.90 7.48
N GLN A 230 2.39 17.10 8.05
CA GLN A 230 1.50 18.21 7.70
C GLN A 230 1.63 18.60 6.22
N LEU A 231 2.86 18.56 5.67
CA LEU A 231 3.06 18.80 4.24
C LEU A 231 2.42 17.71 3.39
N VAL A 232 2.61 16.44 3.74
CA VAL A 232 2.02 15.30 3.03
C VAL A 232 0.50 15.42 2.99
N ASP A 233 -0.13 15.64 4.15
CA ASP A 233 -1.58 15.78 4.26
C ASP A 233 -2.08 16.96 3.42
N THR A 234 -1.43 18.12 3.55
CA THR A 234 -1.84 19.34 2.85
C THR A 234 -1.70 19.23 1.34
N LEU A 235 -0.59 18.67 0.84
CA LEU A 235 -0.38 18.47 -0.59
C LEU A 235 -1.38 17.46 -1.17
N SER A 236 -1.68 16.39 -0.44
CA SER A 236 -2.67 15.37 -0.85
C SER A 236 -4.10 15.91 -0.86
N ASP A 237 -4.50 16.64 0.18
CA ASP A 237 -5.84 17.24 0.30
C ASP A 237 -6.08 18.30 -0.79
N ASN A 238 -5.03 19.01 -1.19
CA ASN A 238 -5.09 20.01 -2.26
C ASN A 238 -4.72 19.44 -3.64
N ASN A 239 -4.49 18.13 -3.78
CA ASN A 239 -4.09 17.46 -5.03
C ASN A 239 -2.92 18.15 -5.76
N ILE A 240 -1.90 18.59 -5.02
CA ILE A 240 -0.71 19.27 -5.58
C ILE A 240 0.42 18.27 -5.73
N GLN A 241 0.92 18.13 -6.95
CA GLN A 241 2.05 17.27 -7.27
C GLN A 241 3.33 18.09 -7.22
N THR A 242 4.29 17.68 -6.38
CA THR A 242 5.50 18.46 -6.12
C THR A 242 6.69 17.94 -6.93
N ILE A 243 7.37 18.83 -7.62
CA ILE A 243 8.59 18.56 -8.39
C ILE A 243 9.75 19.24 -7.66
N PHE A 244 10.59 18.47 -7.00
CA PHE A 244 11.80 18.96 -6.36
C PHE A 244 12.92 19.09 -7.39
N ALA A 245 13.16 20.30 -7.88
CA ALA A 245 14.22 20.65 -8.81
C ALA A 245 15.44 21.16 -8.02
N VAL A 246 16.32 20.24 -7.63
CA VAL A 246 17.42 20.50 -6.69
C VAL A 246 18.79 20.22 -7.30
N THR A 247 19.85 20.85 -6.78
CA THR A 247 21.21 20.55 -7.24
C THR A 247 21.65 19.14 -6.83
N GLU A 248 22.61 18.56 -7.58
CA GLU A 248 23.04 17.17 -7.42
C GLU A 248 23.47 16.83 -5.97
N GLN A 249 24.11 17.77 -5.29
CA GLN A 249 24.54 17.64 -3.90
C GLN A 249 23.38 17.38 -2.91
N PHE A 250 22.19 17.89 -3.18
CA PHE A 250 21.00 17.73 -2.32
C PHE A 250 20.02 16.68 -2.83
N ARG A 251 20.28 16.09 -4.01
CA ARG A 251 19.41 15.11 -4.64
C ARG A 251 19.03 13.96 -3.71
N ALA A 252 20.00 13.39 -2.99
CA ALA A 252 19.75 12.26 -2.09
C ALA A 252 18.81 12.64 -0.94
N LEU A 253 18.98 13.83 -0.35
CA LEU A 253 18.12 14.31 0.73
C LEU A 253 16.67 14.48 0.28
N TYR A 254 16.47 15.12 -0.88
CA TYR A 254 15.12 15.32 -1.41
C TYR A 254 14.49 14.03 -1.96
N GLN A 255 15.30 13.04 -2.34
CA GLN A 255 14.80 11.71 -2.72
C GLN A 255 14.14 11.00 -1.52
N GLU A 256 14.76 11.07 -0.34
CA GLU A 256 14.17 10.55 0.90
C GLU A 256 12.89 11.30 1.28
N LEU A 257 12.88 12.63 1.14
CA LEU A 257 11.66 13.42 1.36
C LEU A 257 10.55 13.05 0.36
N SER A 258 10.90 12.91 -0.92
CA SER A 258 9.97 12.55 -1.99
C SER A 258 9.36 11.16 -1.78
N ALA A 259 10.10 10.22 -1.20
CA ALA A 259 9.58 8.90 -0.83
C ALA A 259 8.45 8.96 0.21
N LEU A 260 8.38 10.04 1.01
CA LEU A 260 7.32 10.26 2.00
C LEU A 260 6.13 11.06 1.44
N ILE A 261 6.31 11.79 0.33
CA ILE A 261 5.29 12.65 -0.27
C ILE A 261 4.72 11.95 -1.51
N PRO A 262 3.46 11.46 -1.47
CA PRO A 262 2.82 10.84 -2.61
C PRO A 262 2.80 11.77 -3.82
N LYS A 263 3.00 11.20 -5.01
CA LYS A 263 3.00 11.96 -6.28
C LYS A 263 3.95 13.17 -6.25
N SER A 264 5.13 12.96 -5.68
CA SER A 264 6.27 13.85 -5.82
C SER A 264 7.39 13.21 -6.64
N THR A 265 8.28 14.03 -7.18
CA THR A 265 9.47 13.55 -7.89
C THR A 265 10.64 14.50 -7.68
N VAL A 266 11.85 14.01 -7.90
CA VAL A 266 13.09 14.76 -7.76
C VAL A 266 13.84 14.77 -9.08
N GLY A 267 14.16 15.98 -9.56
CA GLY A 267 14.99 16.20 -10.74
C GLY A 267 16.25 16.96 -10.38
N THR A 268 17.37 16.58 -10.98
CA THR A 268 18.63 17.32 -10.83
C THR A 268 18.57 18.60 -11.66
N LEU A 269 18.59 19.75 -10.97
CA LEU A 269 18.74 21.06 -11.57
C LEU A 269 20.20 21.29 -11.94
N SER A 270 20.46 21.71 -13.19
CA SER A 270 21.80 22.16 -13.57
C SER A 270 22.19 23.40 -12.77
N THR A 271 23.49 23.67 -12.63
CA THR A 271 23.99 24.85 -11.92
C THR A 271 23.52 26.17 -12.53
N SER A 272 23.08 26.15 -13.80
CA SER A 272 22.47 27.29 -14.50
C SER A 272 20.95 27.16 -14.64
N SER A 273 20.29 26.12 -14.12
CA SER A 273 18.86 25.85 -14.39
C SER A 273 18.48 25.74 -15.88
N SER A 274 19.45 25.55 -16.78
CA SER A 274 19.20 25.46 -18.23
C SER A 274 18.34 24.26 -18.64
N ASN A 275 18.26 23.23 -17.80
CA ASN A 275 17.47 22.02 -18.04
C ASN A 275 16.09 22.03 -17.38
N VAL A 276 15.69 23.14 -16.72
CA VAL A 276 14.48 23.18 -15.89
C VAL A 276 13.20 22.89 -16.67
N ILE A 277 13.12 23.29 -17.95
CA ILE A 277 11.95 23.00 -18.81
C ILE A 277 11.81 21.50 -19.02
N GLN A 278 12.88 20.84 -19.46
CA GLN A 278 12.87 19.41 -19.71
C GLN A 278 12.60 18.63 -18.42
N LEU A 279 13.17 19.08 -17.30
CA LEU A 279 12.91 18.50 -15.98
C LEU A 279 11.41 18.55 -15.63
N ILE A 280 10.73 19.68 -15.86
CA ILE A 280 9.28 19.81 -15.62
C ILE A 280 8.50 18.86 -16.52
N ILE A 281 8.84 18.78 -17.81
CA ILE A 281 8.16 17.90 -18.78
C ILE A 281 8.33 16.42 -18.41
N ASP A 282 9.55 16.00 -18.11
CA ASP A 282 9.88 14.63 -17.71
C ASP A 282 9.19 14.27 -16.40
N SER A 283 9.19 15.21 -15.44
CA SER A 283 8.51 15.05 -14.15
C SER A 283 7.01 14.92 -14.31
N TYR A 284 6.37 15.78 -15.12
CA TYR A 284 4.96 15.68 -15.44
C TYR A 284 4.62 14.31 -16.03
N ASN A 285 5.39 13.86 -17.02
CA ASN A 285 5.18 12.55 -17.65
C ASN A 285 5.40 11.39 -16.69
N SER A 286 6.41 11.46 -15.81
CA SER A 286 6.68 10.45 -14.79
C SER A 286 5.56 10.35 -13.76
N LEU A 287 5.11 11.48 -13.21
CA LEU A 287 4.07 11.54 -12.18
C LEU A 287 2.73 10.98 -12.67
N SER A 288 2.41 11.27 -13.93
CA SER A 288 1.18 10.84 -14.58
C SER A 288 1.28 9.49 -15.29
N ALA A 289 2.46 8.84 -15.28
CA ALA A 289 2.65 7.48 -15.78
C ALA A 289 2.17 6.40 -14.83
N GLU A 290 1.80 6.77 -13.61
CA GLU A 290 1.31 5.86 -12.59
C GLU A 290 -0.06 6.33 -12.09
N VAL A 291 -1.00 5.40 -11.96
CA VAL A 291 -2.33 5.63 -11.42
C VAL A 291 -2.48 4.81 -10.15
N ILE A 292 -2.72 5.48 -9.03
CA ILE A 292 -2.95 4.86 -7.73
C ILE A 292 -4.34 5.27 -7.26
N LEU A 293 -5.24 4.32 -7.01
CA LEU A 293 -6.55 4.61 -6.45
C LEU A 293 -6.52 4.65 -4.92
N GLU A 294 -7.13 5.68 -4.35
CA GLU A 294 -7.41 5.81 -2.92
C GLU A 294 -8.90 5.93 -2.67
N ASN A 295 -9.34 5.47 -1.51
CA ASN A 295 -10.70 5.66 -1.03
C ASN A 295 -10.72 6.49 0.24
N SER A 296 -11.83 7.21 0.45
CA SER A 296 -12.13 7.83 1.74
C SER A 296 -12.25 6.77 2.85
N ARG A 297 -12.16 7.20 4.10
CA ARG A 297 -12.41 6.35 5.28
C ARG A 297 -13.70 5.54 5.09
N LEU A 298 -13.60 4.23 5.30
CA LEU A 298 -14.74 3.32 5.19
C LEU A 298 -15.55 3.31 6.48
N PRO A 299 -16.88 3.11 6.40
CA PRO A 299 -17.71 2.82 7.56
C PRO A 299 -17.26 1.52 8.26
N PRO A 300 -17.59 1.34 9.56
CA PRO A 300 -17.37 0.07 10.26
C PRO A 300 -17.99 -1.11 9.51
N ASP A 301 -17.32 -2.26 9.55
CA ASP A 301 -17.75 -3.51 8.89
C ASP A 301 -17.90 -3.47 7.36
N VAL A 302 -17.44 -2.40 6.70
CA VAL A 302 -17.36 -2.29 5.24
C VAL A 302 -15.93 -2.56 4.77
N PHE A 303 -15.81 -3.48 3.83
CA PHE A 303 -14.55 -3.91 3.23
C PHE A 303 -14.56 -3.62 1.73
N ILE A 304 -13.41 -3.23 1.21
CA ILE A 304 -13.19 -2.95 -0.21
C ILE A 304 -11.97 -3.71 -0.71
N SER A 305 -12.03 -4.24 -1.93
CA SER A 305 -10.90 -4.87 -2.60
C SER A 305 -10.82 -4.42 -4.05
N TYR A 306 -9.61 -4.46 -4.61
CA TYR A 306 -9.30 -3.91 -5.93
C TYR A 306 -8.55 -4.94 -6.76
N VAL A 307 -8.86 -4.95 -8.05
CA VAL A 307 -8.11 -5.65 -9.08
C VAL A 307 -7.87 -4.66 -10.22
N SER A 308 -6.61 -4.38 -10.52
CA SER A 308 -6.24 -3.45 -11.59
C SER A 308 -5.97 -4.21 -12.89
N HIS A 309 -6.42 -3.68 -14.02
CA HIS A 309 -6.18 -4.19 -15.36
C HIS A 309 -5.45 -3.12 -16.18
N CYS A 310 -4.13 -3.27 -16.29
CA CYS A 310 -3.28 -2.29 -16.98
C CYS A 310 -2.96 -2.74 -18.42
N LYS A 311 -2.45 -1.82 -19.26
CA LYS A 311 -2.24 -1.98 -20.71
C LYS A 311 -1.44 -3.22 -21.16
N ASN A 312 -0.64 -3.82 -20.28
CA ASN A 312 0.17 -5.01 -20.58
C ASN A 312 -0.59 -6.35 -20.44
N GLY A 313 -1.91 -6.34 -20.24
CA GLY A 313 -2.68 -7.53 -19.87
C GLY A 313 -2.36 -8.06 -18.47
N VAL A 314 -1.57 -7.28 -17.70
CA VAL A 314 -1.18 -7.61 -16.33
C VAL A 314 -2.31 -7.21 -15.40
N SER A 315 -2.92 -8.22 -14.78
CA SER A 315 -3.89 -8.01 -13.70
C SER A 315 -3.20 -8.18 -12.36
N ARG A 316 -3.35 -7.20 -11.46
CA ARG A 316 -2.76 -7.25 -10.10
C ARG A 316 -3.87 -7.31 -9.07
N LYS A 317 -3.60 -7.99 -7.96
CA LYS A 317 -4.53 -8.18 -6.82
C LYS A 317 -3.84 -7.79 -5.52
N GLY A 318 -4.60 -7.73 -4.44
CA GLY A 318 -4.07 -7.36 -3.11
C GLY A 318 -3.66 -5.90 -3.07
N GLU A 319 -2.56 -5.58 -2.39
CA GLU A 319 -2.06 -4.20 -2.24
C GLU A 319 -1.76 -3.53 -3.59
N SER A 320 -1.24 -4.31 -4.56
CA SER A 320 -0.96 -3.80 -5.90
C SER A 320 -2.18 -3.66 -6.81
N GLY A 321 -3.35 -4.17 -6.39
CA GLY A 321 -4.60 -4.11 -7.19
C GLY A 321 -5.17 -2.70 -7.36
N ARG A 322 -4.59 -1.71 -6.69
CA ARG A 322 -4.92 -0.28 -6.79
C ARG A 322 -4.06 0.49 -7.79
N THR A 323 -3.06 -0.17 -8.37
CA THR A 323 -1.95 0.51 -9.05
C THR A 323 -1.83 0.07 -10.50
N CYS A 324 -1.68 1.05 -11.40
CA CYS A 324 -1.23 0.82 -12.76
C CYS A 324 -0.01 1.70 -13.07
N PHE A 325 0.94 1.14 -13.80
CA PHE A 325 2.21 1.78 -14.18
C PHE A 325 2.33 1.86 -15.70
N ASN A 326 3.24 2.71 -16.18
CA ASN A 326 3.56 2.94 -17.58
C ASN A 326 2.35 3.42 -18.40
N ILE A 327 1.56 4.33 -17.83
CA ILE A 327 0.38 4.93 -18.45
C ILE A 327 0.77 6.16 -19.28
N SER A 328 0.58 6.09 -20.59
CA SER A 328 0.83 7.22 -21.49
C SER A 328 -0.40 8.11 -21.61
N ILE A 329 -0.23 9.34 -22.12
CA ILE A 329 -1.36 10.19 -22.50
C ILE A 329 -2.24 9.44 -23.50
N GLY A 330 -3.56 9.44 -23.28
CA GLY A 330 -4.53 8.72 -24.11
C GLY A 330 -4.77 7.27 -23.69
N ASP A 331 -3.95 6.70 -22.80
CA ASP A 331 -4.12 5.34 -22.32
C ASP A 331 -5.31 5.22 -21.36
N GLU A 332 -5.96 4.07 -21.43
CA GLU A 332 -7.11 3.69 -20.62
C GLU A 332 -6.77 2.42 -19.82
N VAL A 333 -7.17 2.41 -18.54
CA VAL A 333 -7.04 1.27 -17.62
C VAL A 333 -8.33 1.09 -16.83
N THR A 334 -8.55 -0.13 -16.36
CA THR A 334 -9.75 -0.46 -15.59
C THR A 334 -9.41 -1.08 -14.24
N PHE A 335 -10.32 -0.89 -13.28
CA PHE A 335 -10.22 -1.44 -11.94
C PHE A 335 -11.53 -2.13 -11.59
N ASP A 336 -11.47 -3.43 -11.35
CA ASP A 336 -12.58 -4.18 -10.80
C ASP A 336 -12.55 -4.04 -9.27
N ILE A 337 -13.61 -3.46 -8.73
CA ILE A 337 -13.71 -3.11 -7.31
C ILE A 337 -14.86 -3.88 -6.70
N GLU A 338 -14.60 -4.50 -5.55
CA GLU A 338 -15.56 -5.29 -4.81
C GLU A 338 -15.75 -4.69 -3.41
N ILE A 339 -16.99 -4.36 -3.05
CA ILE A 339 -17.38 -3.80 -1.75
C ILE A 339 -18.32 -4.76 -1.04
N MET A 340 -18.04 -5.05 0.22
CA MET A 340 -18.83 -5.97 1.05
C MET A 340 -19.07 -5.37 2.44
N ALA A 341 -20.29 -5.50 2.95
CA ALA A 341 -20.61 -5.22 4.35
C ALA A 341 -20.72 -6.54 5.13
N LYS A 342 -20.16 -6.63 6.34
CA LYS A 342 -20.38 -7.76 7.27
C LYS A 342 -21.52 -7.51 8.26
N GLY A 343 -21.83 -6.25 8.53
CA GLY A 343 -22.85 -5.84 9.47
C GLY A 343 -23.82 -4.84 8.89
N CYS A 344 -24.78 -4.45 9.71
CA CYS A 344 -25.71 -3.37 9.45
C CYS A 344 -25.37 -2.20 10.37
N PRO A 345 -25.23 -0.97 9.85
CA PRO A 345 -25.06 0.20 10.70
C PRO A 345 -26.26 0.34 11.64
N SER A 346 -26.00 0.70 12.90
CA SER A 346 -27.02 0.82 13.96
C SER A 346 -28.14 1.81 13.64
N ASP A 347 -27.87 2.76 12.74
CA ASP A 347 -28.76 3.89 12.44
C ASP A 347 -29.56 3.69 11.14
N GLY A 348 -29.27 2.62 10.37
CA GLY A 348 -29.89 2.38 9.06
C GLY A 348 -29.66 3.47 8.00
N LYS A 349 -28.77 4.44 8.28
CA LYS A 349 -28.48 5.58 7.39
C LYS A 349 -27.58 5.16 6.23
N SER A 350 -27.83 5.76 5.08
CA SER A 350 -26.93 5.68 3.93
C SER A 350 -25.62 6.39 4.25
N GLU A 351 -24.51 5.77 3.85
CA GLU A 351 -23.16 6.32 3.97
C GLU A 351 -22.62 6.70 2.59
N THR A 352 -21.66 7.63 2.52
CA THR A 352 -21.01 7.99 1.25
C THR A 352 -19.51 7.81 1.35
N ILE A 353 -18.95 7.02 0.44
CA ILE A 353 -17.51 6.89 0.26
C ILE A 353 -17.10 7.45 -1.10
N LYS A 354 -15.84 7.84 -1.22
CA LYS A 354 -15.27 8.36 -2.46
C LYS A 354 -14.06 7.54 -2.87
N ILE A 355 -13.87 7.36 -4.17
CA ILE A 355 -12.67 6.77 -4.76
C ILE A 355 -12.05 7.78 -5.73
N LYS A 356 -10.78 8.12 -5.56
CA LYS A 356 -10.06 9.07 -6.42
C LYS A 356 -8.69 8.52 -6.86
N PRO A 357 -8.20 8.85 -8.06
CA PRO A 357 -6.81 8.61 -8.42
C PRO A 357 -5.92 9.70 -7.81
N LEU A 358 -4.84 9.31 -7.14
CA LEU A 358 -3.87 10.23 -6.56
C LEU A 358 -3.27 11.18 -7.60
N GLY A 359 -3.28 12.48 -7.29
CA GLY A 359 -2.78 13.54 -8.16
C GLY A 359 -3.79 14.03 -9.21
N PHE A 360 -4.99 13.46 -9.26
CA PHE A 360 -6.08 13.88 -10.15
C PHE A 360 -7.26 14.40 -9.33
N ASN A 361 -8.05 15.31 -9.90
CA ASN A 361 -9.16 15.94 -9.19
C ASN A 361 -10.50 15.23 -9.36
N GLU A 362 -10.63 14.34 -10.35
CA GLU A 362 -11.87 13.60 -10.56
C GLU A 362 -12.00 12.48 -9.54
N GLU A 363 -13.20 12.31 -9.02
CA GLU A 363 -13.54 11.31 -8.01
C GLU A 363 -14.84 10.61 -8.36
N VAL A 364 -14.98 9.40 -7.82
CA VAL A 364 -16.19 8.59 -7.89
C VAL A 364 -16.89 8.66 -6.55
N GLU A 365 -18.13 9.13 -6.54
CA GLU A 365 -19.00 9.17 -5.36
C GLU A 365 -19.83 7.88 -5.28
N ILE A 366 -19.76 7.18 -4.15
CA ILE A 366 -20.44 5.90 -3.95
C ILE A 366 -21.37 6.03 -2.74
N VAL A 367 -22.67 5.89 -2.98
CA VAL A 367 -23.68 5.87 -1.92
C VAL A 367 -23.90 4.43 -1.47
N LEU A 368 -23.65 4.13 -0.20
CA LEU A 368 -23.83 2.82 0.40
C LEU A 368 -25.17 2.77 1.15
N ASN A 369 -26.05 1.89 0.71
CA ASN A 369 -27.29 1.54 1.40
C ASN A 369 -27.15 0.13 1.95
N PHE A 370 -27.76 -0.13 3.11
CA PHE A 370 -27.65 -1.41 3.80
C PHE A 370 -29.02 -2.09 3.87
N ILE A 371 -29.08 -3.34 3.40
CA ILE A 371 -30.28 -4.17 3.46
C ILE A 371 -30.24 -4.95 4.78
N CYS A 372 -30.93 -4.41 5.78
CA CYS A 372 -30.89 -4.92 7.16
C CYS A 372 -32.20 -5.59 7.59
N GLU A 373 -33.31 -5.18 6.98
CA GLU A 373 -34.63 -5.69 7.30
C GLU A 373 -35.21 -6.46 6.13
N CYS A 374 -36.05 -7.42 6.49
CA CYS A 374 -36.94 -8.15 5.61
C CYS A 374 -38.09 -7.25 5.13
N GLU A 375 -38.60 -7.46 3.91
CA GLU A 375 -39.73 -6.67 3.40
C GLU A 375 -41.00 -6.93 4.22
N CYS A 376 -41.23 -8.18 4.63
CA CYS A 376 -42.32 -8.63 5.49
C CYS A 376 -42.30 -8.04 6.89
N HIS A 377 -41.21 -7.38 7.29
CA HIS A 377 -41.17 -6.65 8.56
C HIS A 377 -42.15 -5.47 8.56
N LYS A 378 -42.34 -4.83 7.41
CA LYS A 378 -43.22 -3.65 7.24
C LYS A 378 -44.69 -3.98 7.48
N ASP A 379 -45.09 -5.21 7.19
CA ASP A 379 -46.46 -5.69 7.33
C ASP A 379 -46.71 -6.38 8.70
N GLY A 380 -45.76 -6.25 9.64
CA GLY A 380 -45.89 -6.79 10.97
C GLY A 380 -47.15 -6.27 11.67
N ILE A 381 -47.91 -7.17 12.30
CA ILE A 381 -49.14 -6.84 13.03
C ILE A 381 -48.82 -6.83 14.53
N PRO A 382 -48.69 -5.65 15.17
CA PRO A 382 -48.43 -5.56 16.60
C PRO A 382 -49.61 -6.10 17.40
N ASN A 383 -49.32 -6.74 18.53
CA ASN A 383 -50.32 -7.34 19.42
C ASN A 383 -51.32 -8.23 18.64
N SER A 384 -50.81 -9.08 17.76
CA SER A 384 -51.62 -9.96 16.93
C SER A 384 -52.37 -10.99 17.78
N GLN A 385 -53.64 -11.22 17.46
CA GLN A 385 -54.45 -12.28 18.09
C GLN A 385 -53.84 -13.68 17.90
N SER A 386 -53.13 -13.89 16.78
CA SER A 386 -52.43 -15.14 16.49
C SER A 386 -51.23 -15.37 17.39
N CYS A 387 -50.65 -14.31 17.97
CA CYS A 387 -49.55 -14.38 18.94
C CYS A 387 -50.13 -14.40 20.36
N HIS A 388 -50.94 -15.43 20.63
CA HIS A 388 -51.60 -15.68 21.91
C HIS A 388 -52.34 -14.46 22.45
N PHE A 389 -53.45 -14.10 21.77
CA PHE A 389 -54.36 -13.04 22.20
C PHE A 389 -53.70 -11.67 22.40
N GLY A 390 -52.69 -11.34 21.59
CA GLY A 390 -52.03 -10.03 21.60
C GLY A 390 -50.73 -9.96 22.40
N ASN A 391 -50.13 -11.09 22.74
CA ASN A 391 -48.89 -11.18 23.50
C ASN A 391 -47.61 -11.10 22.63
N GLY A 392 -47.73 -10.70 21.38
CA GLY A 392 -46.59 -10.47 20.49
C GLY A 392 -46.98 -9.82 19.17
N THR A 393 -45.96 -9.45 18.40
CA THR A 393 -46.09 -8.96 17.03
C THR A 393 -45.97 -10.13 16.06
N LEU A 394 -46.95 -10.30 15.17
CA LEU A 394 -46.87 -11.28 14.08
C LEU A 394 -46.16 -10.65 12.90
N GLU A 395 -44.95 -11.08 12.59
CA GLU A 395 -44.14 -10.57 11.48
C GLU A 395 -43.47 -11.73 10.74
N CYS A 396 -43.43 -11.66 9.40
CA CYS A 396 -42.80 -12.69 8.56
C CYS A 396 -43.27 -14.15 8.84
N GLY A 397 -44.52 -14.32 9.28
CA GLY A 397 -45.11 -15.62 9.60
C GLY A 397 -44.71 -16.21 10.96
N VAL A 398 -44.00 -15.44 11.81
CA VAL A 398 -43.59 -15.84 13.16
C VAL A 398 -44.01 -14.79 14.19
N CYS A 399 -44.19 -15.22 15.44
CA CYS A 399 -44.52 -14.32 16.54
C CYS A 399 -43.25 -13.84 17.24
N ARG A 400 -43.02 -12.53 17.23
CA ARG A 400 -42.05 -11.84 18.08
C ARG A 400 -42.73 -11.45 19.38
N CYS A 401 -42.49 -12.22 20.44
CA CYS A 401 -43.22 -12.09 21.70
C CYS A 401 -42.88 -10.81 22.45
N ASN A 402 -43.88 -10.27 23.13
CA ASN A 402 -43.72 -9.17 24.07
C ASN A 402 -42.86 -9.63 25.26
N ASN A 403 -42.24 -8.68 25.94
CA ASN A 403 -41.39 -8.98 27.09
C ASN A 403 -42.18 -9.76 28.17
N GLY A 404 -41.63 -10.87 28.67
CA GLY A 404 -42.34 -11.76 29.60
C GLY A 404 -43.12 -12.93 28.96
N ARG A 405 -43.14 -13.04 27.63
CA ARG A 405 -43.91 -14.07 26.89
C ARG A 405 -43.02 -14.91 25.98
N LEU A 406 -43.34 -16.20 25.86
CA LEU A 406 -42.50 -17.19 25.20
C LEU A 406 -43.31 -18.26 24.48
N GLY A 407 -42.63 -19.04 23.64
CA GLY A 407 -43.25 -20.06 22.79
C GLY A 407 -43.44 -19.56 21.36
N ARG A 408 -43.78 -20.49 20.45
CA ARG A 408 -43.90 -20.19 19.01
C ARG A 408 -45.00 -19.16 18.72
N LEU A 409 -46.01 -19.10 19.58
CA LEU A 409 -47.17 -18.22 19.51
C LEU A 409 -47.28 -17.31 20.74
N CYS A 410 -46.26 -17.18 21.58
CA CYS A 410 -46.27 -16.38 22.81
C CYS A 410 -47.24 -16.88 23.89
N GLU A 411 -47.51 -18.18 23.89
CA GLU A 411 -48.48 -18.85 24.76
C GLU A 411 -48.05 -18.95 26.23
N CYS A 412 -46.75 -18.95 26.52
CA CYS A 412 -46.23 -19.13 27.86
C CYS A 412 -45.95 -17.78 28.53
N SER A 413 -46.43 -17.63 29.77
CA SER A 413 -46.00 -16.56 30.67
C SER A 413 -44.73 -16.99 31.39
N GLN A 414 -43.72 -16.11 31.44
CA GLN A 414 -42.49 -16.36 32.19
C GLN A 414 -42.76 -16.76 33.66
N ASP A 415 -43.80 -16.21 34.28
CA ASP A 415 -44.11 -16.45 35.70
C ASP A 415 -44.82 -17.79 36.00
N GLU A 416 -45.31 -18.52 34.98
CA GLU A 416 -46.19 -19.69 35.18
C GLU A 416 -45.48 -21.05 35.05
N VAL A 417 -44.19 -21.07 34.74
CA VAL A 417 -43.51 -22.32 34.41
C VAL A 417 -42.75 -22.90 35.61
N LYS A 418 -43.14 -24.10 36.04
CA LYS A 418 -42.39 -24.89 37.05
C LYS A 418 -41.04 -25.31 36.47
N THR A 419 -39.98 -25.10 37.25
CA THR A 419 -38.58 -25.30 36.87
C THR A 419 -38.24 -26.71 36.38
N ASP A 420 -38.95 -27.73 36.88
CA ASP A 420 -38.58 -29.14 36.63
C ASP A 420 -38.97 -29.66 35.22
N ASP A 421 -40.04 -29.13 34.61
CA ASP A 421 -40.46 -29.49 33.23
C ASP A 421 -39.73 -28.65 32.15
N LEU A 422 -39.19 -27.48 32.53
CA LEU A 422 -38.43 -26.59 31.64
C LEU A 422 -37.04 -27.13 31.32
N ASP A 423 -36.37 -27.69 32.34
CA ASP A 423 -35.03 -28.25 32.22
C ASP A 423 -34.98 -29.40 31.22
N ALA A 424 -36.08 -30.13 31.02
CA ALA A 424 -36.16 -31.20 30.02
C ALA A 424 -35.96 -30.67 28.59
N ASN A 425 -36.50 -29.49 28.28
CA ASN A 425 -36.36 -28.85 26.96
C ASN A 425 -34.99 -28.17 26.78
N CYS A 426 -34.23 -28.03 27.86
CA CYS A 426 -32.89 -27.44 27.87
C CYS A 426 -31.77 -28.49 27.94
N ARG A 427 -32.10 -29.78 27.78
CA ARG A 427 -31.14 -30.88 27.71
C ARG A 427 -31.10 -31.43 26.30
N ARG A 428 -29.88 -31.70 25.81
CA ARG A 428 -29.67 -32.28 24.48
C ARG A 428 -30.20 -33.71 24.38
N ASP A 429 -29.99 -34.53 25.43
CA ASP A 429 -30.41 -35.93 25.51
C ASP A 429 -30.82 -36.25 26.96
N ILE A 430 -31.55 -37.36 27.18
CA ILE A 430 -31.93 -37.80 28.52
C ILE A 430 -30.68 -38.09 29.35
N GLY A 431 -30.43 -37.28 30.38
CA GLY A 431 -29.27 -37.40 31.27
C GLY A 431 -28.09 -36.47 30.98
N THR A 432 -28.16 -35.57 29.98
CA THR A 432 -27.15 -34.51 29.80
C THR A 432 -27.44 -33.30 30.69
N GLU A 433 -26.42 -32.51 31.02
CA GLU A 433 -26.58 -31.32 31.86
C GLU A 433 -27.45 -30.24 31.19
N VAL A 434 -28.22 -29.51 32.01
CA VAL A 434 -29.04 -28.39 31.55
C VAL A 434 -28.14 -27.35 30.90
N CYS A 435 -28.44 -26.99 29.65
CA CYS A 435 -27.68 -26.01 28.88
C CYS A 435 -26.18 -26.29 28.83
N SER A 436 -25.80 -27.58 28.83
CA SER A 436 -24.41 -28.03 28.83
C SER A 436 -23.57 -27.41 29.96
N ASN A 437 -24.21 -26.97 31.05
CA ASN A 437 -23.63 -26.20 32.17
C ASN A 437 -23.00 -24.84 31.77
N ASN A 438 -23.20 -24.39 30.54
CA ASN A 438 -22.68 -23.12 30.01
C ASN A 438 -23.77 -22.04 29.85
N GLY A 439 -24.94 -22.29 30.40
CA GLY A 439 -26.07 -21.38 30.36
C GLY A 439 -27.01 -21.62 31.52
N GLU A 440 -28.03 -20.80 31.60
CA GLU A 440 -29.18 -21.00 32.46
C GLU A 440 -30.37 -21.39 31.57
N CYS A 441 -31.16 -22.37 32.02
CA CYS A 441 -32.40 -22.71 31.32
C CYS A 441 -33.46 -21.69 31.69
N VAL A 442 -33.56 -20.68 30.83
CA VAL A 442 -34.47 -19.57 31.02
C VAL A 442 -35.67 -19.88 30.14
N TYR A 443 -36.65 -20.52 30.77
CA TYR A 443 -37.94 -20.86 30.17
C TYR A 443 -37.89 -21.83 28.97
N GLY A 444 -37.06 -22.87 29.09
CA GLY A 444 -37.06 -24.00 28.13
C GLY A 444 -36.20 -23.75 26.90
N MET A 445 -35.52 -22.60 26.89
CA MET A 445 -34.41 -22.28 26.01
C MET A 445 -33.19 -21.97 26.86
N CYS A 446 -32.02 -22.29 26.33
CA CYS A 446 -30.77 -22.01 27.03
C CYS A 446 -30.29 -20.59 26.78
N GLU A 447 -30.19 -19.79 27.84
CA GLU A 447 -29.49 -18.52 27.81
C GLU A 447 -28.04 -18.73 28.21
N CYS A 448 -27.13 -18.58 27.24
CA CYS A 448 -25.73 -18.88 27.48
C CYS A 448 -25.04 -17.81 28.32
N LYS A 449 -24.17 -18.25 29.23
CA LYS A 449 -23.42 -17.38 30.14
C LYS A 449 -22.59 -16.37 29.35
N LYS A 450 -22.62 -15.12 29.79
CA LYS A 450 -21.74 -14.06 29.26
C LYS A 450 -20.37 -14.16 29.92
N ARG A 451 -19.31 -13.84 29.17
CA ARG A 451 -17.93 -13.79 29.67
C ARG A 451 -17.49 -12.34 29.87
N ASP A 452 -16.42 -12.15 30.63
CA ASP A 452 -15.80 -10.84 30.85
C ASP A 452 -15.23 -10.26 29.55
N ASN A 453 -14.76 -11.13 28.65
CA ASN A 453 -14.35 -10.78 27.30
C ASN A 453 -15.57 -10.82 26.35
N PRO A 454 -16.02 -9.69 25.78
CA PRO A 454 -17.18 -9.64 24.89
C PRO A 454 -17.05 -10.47 23.61
N GLU A 455 -15.81 -10.73 23.17
CA GLU A 455 -15.50 -11.53 21.98
C GLU A 455 -15.65 -13.05 22.22
N GLU A 456 -15.69 -13.48 23.48
CA GLU A 456 -15.86 -14.88 23.87
C GLU A 456 -17.33 -15.18 24.17
N ARG A 457 -17.90 -16.15 23.45
CA ARG A 457 -19.30 -16.53 23.61
C ARG A 457 -19.51 -18.02 23.59
N TYR A 458 -20.46 -18.44 24.42
CA TYR A 458 -21.13 -19.72 24.30
C TYR A 458 -22.31 -19.58 23.33
N SER A 459 -22.62 -20.62 22.56
CA SER A 459 -23.68 -20.62 21.55
C SER A 459 -24.26 -22.02 21.35
N GLY A 460 -25.29 -22.15 20.51
CA GLY A 460 -26.00 -23.41 20.27
C GLY A 460 -27.28 -23.50 21.09
N THR A 461 -28.20 -24.38 20.68
CA THR A 461 -29.54 -24.51 21.29
C THR A 461 -29.47 -24.88 22.77
N PHE A 462 -28.40 -25.56 23.17
CA PHE A 462 -28.15 -26.02 24.53
C PHE A 462 -26.82 -25.48 25.08
N CYS A 463 -26.33 -24.34 24.56
CA CYS A 463 -25.03 -23.74 24.91
C CYS A 463 -23.85 -24.72 24.85
N GLU A 464 -23.93 -25.67 23.93
CA GLU A 464 -22.97 -26.76 23.75
C GLU A 464 -21.70 -26.32 22.99
N CYS A 465 -21.77 -25.20 22.28
CA CYS A 465 -20.69 -24.65 21.48
C CYS A 465 -20.04 -23.45 22.18
N ASP A 466 -18.76 -23.24 21.90
CA ASP A 466 -18.06 -21.99 22.19
C ASP A 466 -17.06 -21.65 21.07
N ASN A 467 -16.63 -20.39 21.05
CA ASN A 467 -15.68 -19.86 20.05
C ASN A 467 -14.26 -19.64 20.60
N PHE A 468 -13.91 -20.22 21.76
CA PHE A 468 -12.63 -19.94 22.43
C PHE A 468 -11.87 -21.18 22.93
N ASN A 469 -12.50 -22.36 23.00
CA ASN A 469 -11.87 -23.64 23.31
C ASN A 469 -11.53 -24.46 22.06
N CYS A 470 -11.04 -23.81 21.00
CA CYS A 470 -10.43 -24.49 19.86
C CYS A 470 -8.94 -24.75 20.08
N ASP A 471 -8.38 -25.64 19.25
CA ASP A 471 -6.95 -25.92 19.24
C ASP A 471 -6.13 -24.63 19.00
N ARG A 472 -4.98 -24.55 19.68
CA ARG A 472 -4.05 -23.42 19.60
C ARG A 472 -2.71 -23.88 19.03
N SER A 473 -2.13 -23.02 18.19
CA SER A 473 -0.75 -23.16 17.73
C SER A 473 -0.01 -21.86 18.01
N ASN A 474 1.21 -21.95 18.57
CA ASN A 474 2.00 -20.79 19.03
C ASN A 474 1.19 -19.81 19.92
N ASN A 475 0.41 -20.35 20.86
CA ASN A 475 -0.51 -19.63 21.75
C ASN A 475 -1.66 -18.86 21.06
N LYS A 476 -1.78 -18.91 19.74
CA LYS A 476 -2.89 -18.31 18.98
C LYS A 476 -4.01 -19.32 18.75
N LEU A 477 -5.26 -18.89 18.96
CA LEU A 477 -6.46 -19.66 18.64
C LEU A 477 -6.51 -19.92 17.13
N CYS A 478 -6.66 -21.19 16.72
CA CYS A 478 -6.62 -21.59 15.32
C CYS A 478 -5.40 -21.05 14.55
N GLY A 479 -4.25 -20.97 15.22
CA GLY A 479 -2.99 -20.51 14.62
C GLY A 479 -3.00 -19.04 14.17
N GLY A 480 -4.11 -18.32 14.34
CA GLY A 480 -4.34 -17.01 13.72
C GLY A 480 -4.75 -17.07 12.25
N HIS A 481 -5.03 -18.26 11.71
CA HIS A 481 -5.35 -18.52 10.29
C HIS A 481 -6.65 -19.31 10.13
N GLY A 482 -7.60 -19.05 11.03
CA GLY A 482 -8.90 -19.69 11.01
C GLY A 482 -9.79 -19.12 12.09
N ARG A 483 -11.08 -19.45 11.99
CA ARG A 483 -12.09 -19.04 12.96
C ARG A 483 -12.56 -20.23 13.78
N CYS A 484 -12.71 -20.03 15.07
CA CYS A 484 -13.22 -21.07 15.97
C CYS A 484 -14.76 -21.09 15.89
N GLU A 485 -15.31 -22.16 15.31
CA GLU A 485 -16.76 -22.42 15.28
C GLU A 485 -17.05 -23.70 16.04
N CYS A 486 -17.77 -23.58 17.16
CA CYS A 486 -18.17 -24.71 18.00
C CYS A 486 -17.01 -25.67 18.32
N ARG A 487 -15.93 -25.13 18.90
CA ARG A 487 -14.71 -25.87 19.29
C ARG A 487 -13.94 -26.53 18.14
N LYS A 488 -14.24 -26.19 16.89
CA LYS A 488 -13.46 -26.61 15.72
C LYS A 488 -12.91 -25.39 15.01
N CYS A 489 -11.64 -25.46 14.63
CA CYS A 489 -11.07 -24.44 13.77
C CYS A 489 -11.53 -24.65 12.33
N ILE A 490 -12.17 -23.62 11.78
CA ILE A 490 -12.46 -23.52 10.35
C ILE A 490 -11.35 -22.69 9.73
N CYS A 491 -10.42 -23.36 9.05
CA CYS A 491 -9.24 -22.73 8.50
C CYS A 491 -9.55 -21.78 7.35
N ASP A 492 -8.76 -20.73 7.25
CA ASP A 492 -8.77 -19.83 6.12
C ASP A 492 -8.34 -20.57 4.84
N PRO A 493 -8.71 -20.06 3.65
CA PRO A 493 -8.22 -20.61 2.39
C PRO A 493 -6.68 -20.68 2.40
N ASN A 494 -6.14 -21.84 2.01
CA ASN A 494 -4.71 -22.18 2.02
C ASN A 494 -4.12 -22.58 3.38
N TYR A 495 -4.93 -22.87 4.40
CA TYR A 495 -4.46 -23.48 5.66
C TYR A 495 -5.24 -24.76 5.98
N THR A 496 -4.59 -25.68 6.69
CA THR A 496 -5.14 -26.96 7.13
C THR A 496 -4.57 -27.35 8.51
N GLY A 497 -4.97 -28.52 9.03
CA GLY A 497 -4.64 -28.96 10.38
C GLY A 497 -5.73 -28.58 11.40
N SER A 498 -5.76 -29.27 12.54
CA SER A 498 -6.81 -29.05 13.55
C SER A 498 -6.70 -27.68 14.22
N ALA A 499 -5.50 -27.09 14.23
CA ALA A 499 -5.21 -25.74 14.70
C ALA A 499 -4.98 -24.73 13.56
N CYS A 500 -5.25 -25.07 12.30
CA CYS A 500 -5.00 -24.23 11.11
C CYS A 500 -3.58 -23.67 10.99
N ASP A 501 -2.60 -24.44 11.44
CA ASP A 501 -1.20 -24.07 11.50
C ASP A 501 -0.39 -24.56 10.29
N CYS A 502 -1.00 -25.38 9.43
CA CYS A 502 -0.34 -25.98 8.28
C CYS A 502 -0.71 -25.24 6.99
N PRO A 503 0.19 -24.43 6.38
CA PRO A 503 -0.09 -23.81 5.09
C PRO A 503 -0.12 -24.85 3.96
N LEU A 504 -1.04 -24.66 3.01
CA LEU A 504 -1.16 -25.41 1.76
C LEU A 504 -0.32 -24.79 0.63
N ASP A 505 0.19 -23.57 0.83
CA ASP A 505 1.13 -22.96 -0.11
C ASP A 505 2.44 -23.74 -0.13
N THR A 506 2.91 -24.02 -1.34
CA THR A 506 4.15 -24.76 -1.60
C THR A 506 5.26 -23.85 -2.11
N SER A 507 5.01 -22.54 -2.20
CA SER A 507 5.98 -21.55 -2.70
C SER A 507 7.29 -21.54 -1.93
N THR A 508 7.24 -21.67 -0.60
CA THR A 508 8.43 -21.75 0.28
C THR A 508 9.23 -23.03 0.08
N CYS A 509 8.60 -24.08 -0.46
CA CYS A 509 9.24 -25.35 -0.79
C CYS A 509 9.78 -25.39 -2.24
N LEU A 510 9.55 -24.36 -3.05
CA LEU A 510 9.99 -24.32 -4.44
C LEU A 510 11.46 -23.94 -4.52
N ALA A 511 12.30 -24.87 -4.97
CA ALA A 511 13.73 -24.64 -5.14
C ALA A 511 14.06 -23.86 -6.43
N SER A 512 15.30 -23.36 -6.55
CA SER A 512 15.80 -22.64 -7.73
C SER A 512 15.70 -23.44 -9.04
N ASN A 513 15.69 -24.77 -8.95
CA ASN A 513 15.49 -25.67 -10.10
C ASN A 513 14.01 -25.84 -10.50
N LYS A 514 13.10 -25.07 -9.91
CA LYS A 514 11.63 -25.11 -10.10
C LYS A 514 10.96 -26.42 -9.66
N GLN A 515 11.64 -27.23 -8.85
CA GLN A 515 11.06 -28.44 -8.26
C GLN A 515 10.77 -28.21 -6.77
N ILE A 516 9.68 -28.81 -6.29
CA ILE A 516 9.37 -28.84 -4.86
C ILE A 516 10.45 -29.66 -4.14
N CYS A 517 11.08 -29.06 -3.14
CA CYS A 517 12.15 -29.65 -2.34
C CYS A 517 13.29 -30.25 -3.18
N ASN A 518 13.69 -29.56 -4.27
CA ASN A 518 14.67 -30.03 -5.26
C ASN A 518 14.36 -31.41 -5.88
N GLY A 519 13.11 -31.88 -5.81
CA GLY A 519 12.72 -33.24 -6.22
C GLY A 519 13.22 -34.33 -5.28
N ARG A 520 13.66 -33.97 -4.06
CA ARG A 520 14.33 -34.86 -3.09
C ARG A 520 13.62 -34.89 -1.73
N GLY A 521 12.37 -34.42 -1.67
CA GLY A 521 11.57 -34.36 -0.45
C GLY A 521 10.10 -34.10 -0.74
N THR A 522 9.30 -34.14 0.31
CA THR A 522 7.87 -33.76 0.31
C THR A 522 7.71 -32.42 1.03
N CYS A 523 6.85 -31.55 0.50
CA CYS A 523 6.51 -30.30 1.18
C CYS A 523 5.36 -30.56 2.15
N GLU A 524 5.62 -30.42 3.45
CA GLU A 524 4.61 -30.56 4.50
C GLU A 524 4.53 -29.25 5.27
N CYS A 525 3.35 -28.62 5.25
CA CYS A 525 3.10 -27.36 5.96
C CYS A 525 4.10 -26.24 5.60
N GLY A 526 4.46 -26.11 4.32
CA GLY A 526 5.41 -25.10 3.85
C GLY A 526 6.88 -25.39 4.17
N VAL A 527 7.20 -26.57 4.68
CA VAL A 527 8.58 -27.00 5.01
C VAL A 527 8.91 -28.29 4.27
N CYS A 528 10.09 -28.33 3.64
CA CYS A 528 10.57 -29.54 2.98
C CYS A 528 11.01 -30.62 3.98
N LYS A 529 10.39 -31.79 3.89
CA LYS A 529 10.84 -33.04 4.50
C LYS A 529 11.68 -33.81 3.49
N CYS A 530 12.99 -33.76 3.62
CA CYS A 530 13.90 -34.44 2.70
C CYS A 530 13.78 -35.96 2.86
N THR A 531 13.64 -36.67 1.74
CA THR A 531 13.42 -38.13 1.72
C THR A 531 14.67 -38.90 2.18
N ASP A 532 15.85 -38.30 2.04
CA ASP A 532 17.13 -38.89 2.42
C ASP A 532 17.86 -37.96 3.40
N SER A 533 18.30 -38.50 4.54
CA SER A 533 18.88 -37.77 5.66
C SER A 533 20.21 -37.08 5.34
N LYS A 534 20.83 -37.40 4.20
CA LYS A 534 22.04 -36.71 3.72
C LYS A 534 21.77 -35.33 3.11
N PHE A 535 20.51 -35.02 2.76
CA PHE A 535 20.12 -33.72 2.23
C PHE A 535 19.47 -32.86 3.31
N GLN A 536 19.86 -31.59 3.34
CA GLN A 536 19.43 -30.60 4.32
C GLN A 536 19.18 -29.26 3.61
N GLY A 537 18.74 -28.27 4.39
CA GLY A 537 18.40 -26.94 3.89
C GLY A 537 16.89 -26.77 3.63
N PRO A 538 16.41 -25.53 3.55
CA PRO A 538 14.99 -25.18 3.39
C PRO A 538 14.30 -25.89 2.22
N THR A 539 15.02 -26.25 1.17
CA THR A 539 14.49 -26.94 -0.01
C THR A 539 15.25 -28.23 -0.36
N CYS A 540 15.96 -28.84 0.59
CA CYS A 540 16.79 -30.05 0.40
C CYS A 540 17.94 -29.89 -0.61
N GLU A 541 18.48 -28.68 -0.73
CA GLU A 541 19.57 -28.32 -1.66
C GLU A 541 20.97 -28.67 -1.14
N ILE A 542 21.15 -28.71 0.18
CA ILE A 542 22.46 -28.86 0.81
C ILE A 542 22.77 -30.35 0.96
N CYS A 543 23.88 -30.80 0.38
CA CYS A 543 24.39 -32.16 0.54
C CYS A 543 25.83 -32.13 1.06
N PRO A 544 26.04 -32.10 2.38
CA PRO A 544 27.38 -32.02 2.96
C PRO A 544 28.26 -33.24 2.64
N THR A 545 27.66 -34.37 2.26
CA THR A 545 28.36 -35.64 2.04
C THR A 545 28.35 -36.11 0.59
N CYS A 546 27.96 -35.27 -0.38
CA CYS A 546 27.95 -35.65 -1.79
C CYS A 546 29.38 -35.62 -2.37
N PRO A 547 29.88 -36.71 -2.99
CA PRO A 547 31.22 -36.74 -3.58
C PRO A 547 31.27 -35.91 -4.87
N GLY A 548 32.21 -34.95 -4.98
CA GLY A 548 32.52 -34.29 -6.26
C GLY A 548 33.06 -32.86 -6.21
N VAL A 549 32.87 -32.12 -5.11
CA VAL A 549 33.27 -30.70 -5.01
C VAL A 549 34.79 -30.52 -5.16
N CYS A 550 35.58 -31.38 -4.52
CA CYS A 550 37.04 -31.31 -4.59
C CYS A 550 37.57 -31.57 -6.01
N THR A 551 37.08 -32.63 -6.65
CA THR A 551 37.52 -33.02 -8.00
C THR A 551 37.09 -32.00 -9.05
N GLN A 552 35.90 -31.40 -8.91
CA GLN A 552 35.40 -30.40 -9.86
C GLN A 552 36.22 -29.10 -9.82
N HIS A 553 36.69 -28.70 -8.64
CA HIS A 553 37.40 -27.42 -8.47
C HIS A 553 38.92 -27.57 -8.48
N LYS A 554 39.44 -28.80 -8.39
CA LYS A 554 40.86 -29.14 -8.41
C LYS A 554 41.66 -28.33 -9.43
N ASP A 555 41.30 -28.39 -10.71
CA ASP A 555 42.10 -27.82 -11.78
C ASP A 555 42.15 -26.29 -11.72
N CYS A 556 41.07 -25.66 -11.27
CA CYS A 556 41.01 -24.21 -11.09
C CYS A 556 41.79 -23.74 -9.84
N VAL A 557 41.76 -24.51 -8.76
CA VAL A 557 42.56 -24.21 -7.57
C VAL A 557 44.04 -24.35 -7.90
N GLN A 558 44.41 -25.43 -8.59
CA GLN A 558 45.79 -25.68 -8.99
C GLN A 558 46.35 -24.59 -9.90
N CYS A 559 45.58 -24.16 -10.91
CA CYS A 559 46.05 -23.13 -11.84
C CYS A 559 46.17 -21.75 -11.16
N ARG A 560 45.23 -21.38 -10.28
CA ARG A 560 45.25 -20.06 -9.63
C ARG A 560 46.25 -19.96 -8.49
N ALA A 561 46.52 -21.05 -7.79
CA ALA A 561 47.44 -21.08 -6.66
C ALA A 561 48.90 -21.29 -7.11
N PHE A 562 49.13 -22.18 -8.08
CA PHE A 562 50.48 -22.66 -8.42
C PHE A 562 50.88 -22.39 -9.87
N ALA A 563 50.00 -21.81 -10.70
CA ALA A 563 50.22 -21.61 -12.13
C ALA A 563 50.59 -22.90 -12.89
N THR A 564 50.00 -24.03 -12.49
CA THR A 564 50.18 -25.37 -13.08
C THR A 564 48.85 -26.08 -13.29
N GLY A 565 48.85 -27.26 -13.93
CA GLY A 565 47.66 -28.07 -14.19
C GLY A 565 46.97 -27.77 -15.54
N ASP A 566 45.92 -28.53 -15.85
CA ASP A 566 45.30 -28.58 -17.18
C ASP A 566 44.63 -27.26 -17.61
N LYS A 567 44.23 -26.43 -16.64
CA LYS A 567 43.62 -25.11 -16.88
C LYS A 567 44.61 -23.95 -16.86
N LYS A 568 45.92 -24.20 -16.85
CA LYS A 568 46.95 -23.14 -16.79
C LYS A 568 46.76 -22.04 -17.84
N ASP A 569 46.48 -22.42 -19.09
CA ASP A 569 46.39 -21.47 -20.20
C ASP A 569 45.04 -20.73 -20.28
N THR A 570 43.99 -21.26 -19.65
CA THR A 570 42.64 -20.66 -19.63
C THR A 570 42.23 -20.14 -18.25
N CYS A 571 43.16 -20.16 -17.28
CA CYS A 571 42.90 -19.93 -15.86
C CYS A 571 42.24 -18.57 -15.58
N GLU A 572 42.73 -17.49 -16.20
CA GLU A 572 42.19 -16.13 -16.00
C GLU A 572 40.75 -15.97 -16.50
N LYS A 573 40.38 -16.72 -17.55
CA LYS A 573 39.05 -16.63 -18.16
C LYS A 573 38.02 -17.54 -17.48
N GLU A 574 38.45 -18.71 -17.01
CA GLU A 574 37.54 -19.77 -16.58
C GLU A 574 37.45 -19.99 -15.06
N CYS A 575 38.42 -19.48 -14.27
CA CYS A 575 38.52 -19.81 -12.84
C CYS A 575 38.28 -18.62 -11.89
N GLY A 576 37.64 -17.55 -12.37
CA GLY A 576 37.35 -16.32 -11.60
C GLY A 576 36.12 -16.37 -10.67
N TYR A 577 35.42 -17.51 -10.58
CA TYR A 577 34.12 -17.63 -9.91
C TYR A 577 34.20 -17.84 -8.37
N PHE A 578 35.40 -17.87 -7.80
CA PHE A 578 35.62 -17.98 -6.35
C PHE A 578 36.73 -17.05 -5.87
N ASN A 579 36.69 -16.69 -4.59
CA ASN A 579 37.77 -15.96 -3.94
C ASN A 579 38.81 -16.94 -3.38
N LEU A 580 40.06 -16.81 -3.81
CA LEU A 580 41.16 -17.68 -3.40
C LEU A 580 42.04 -16.99 -2.36
N LYS A 581 42.30 -17.67 -1.25
CA LYS A 581 43.24 -17.25 -0.20
C LYS A 581 44.32 -18.31 -0.03
N VAL A 582 45.58 -17.87 -0.01
CA VAL A 582 46.72 -18.76 0.21
C VAL A 582 47.12 -18.70 1.69
N VAL A 583 47.29 -19.86 2.32
CA VAL A 583 47.71 -20.01 3.73
C VAL A 583 49.04 -20.74 3.81
N LYS A 584 49.86 -20.47 4.83
CA LYS A 584 51.24 -20.98 4.87
C LYS A 584 51.32 -22.43 5.30
N MET A 585 50.48 -22.82 6.26
CA MET A 585 50.51 -24.15 6.87
C MET A 585 49.12 -24.79 6.85
N MET A 586 49.08 -26.12 6.85
CA MET A 586 47.84 -26.89 6.75
C MET A 586 46.89 -26.70 7.96
N ASN A 587 47.43 -26.34 9.12
CA ASN A 587 46.65 -26.01 10.33
C ASN A 587 46.00 -24.62 10.30
N GLU A 588 46.35 -23.78 9.32
CA GLU A 588 45.72 -22.46 9.10
C GLU A 588 44.50 -22.57 8.16
N LEU A 589 44.20 -23.76 7.63
CA LEU A 589 42.96 -24.01 6.90
C LEU A 589 41.76 -23.91 7.85
N PRO A 590 40.66 -23.24 7.44
CA PRO A 590 39.42 -23.18 8.22
C PRO A 590 38.93 -24.55 8.67
N HIS A 591 38.25 -24.66 9.81
CA HIS A 591 37.85 -25.96 10.36
C HIS A 591 36.54 -26.48 9.75
N PRO A 592 36.35 -27.82 9.67
CA PRO A 592 35.13 -28.43 9.11
C PRO A 592 33.82 -28.08 9.83
N HIS A 593 33.92 -27.55 11.05
CA HIS A 593 32.78 -27.17 11.90
C HIS A 593 32.50 -25.67 11.94
N ASP A 594 33.28 -24.87 11.21
CA ASP A 594 33.01 -23.45 11.05
C ASP A 594 31.79 -23.22 10.13
N GLN A 595 31.05 -22.14 10.36
CA GLN A 595 30.00 -21.68 9.44
C GLN A 595 30.60 -20.72 8.39
N PRO A 596 30.21 -20.83 7.10
CA PRO A 596 29.39 -21.89 6.50
C PRO A 596 30.17 -23.21 6.35
N TYR A 597 29.46 -24.34 6.22
CA TYR A 597 30.05 -25.68 6.11
C TYR A 597 31.18 -25.77 5.07
N ILE A 598 32.32 -26.33 5.48
CA ILE A 598 33.58 -26.32 4.73
C ILE A 598 33.96 -27.73 4.29
N ASN A 599 34.22 -27.91 3.00
CA ASN A 599 34.78 -29.16 2.46
C ASN A 599 36.31 -29.09 2.50
N HIS A 600 36.96 -30.04 3.15
CA HIS A 600 38.41 -30.21 3.04
C HIS A 600 38.76 -31.14 1.89
N CYS A 601 39.61 -30.67 1.01
CA CYS A 601 40.03 -31.34 -0.20
C CYS A 601 41.53 -31.66 -0.13
N LYS A 602 41.87 -32.88 -0.55
CA LYS A 602 43.25 -33.36 -0.74
C LYS A 602 43.35 -33.91 -2.15
N GLU A 603 44.07 -33.22 -3.01
CA GLU A 603 44.18 -33.56 -4.43
C GLU A 603 45.63 -33.72 -4.84
N ARG A 604 45.85 -34.49 -5.91
CA ARG A 604 47.18 -34.84 -6.43
C ARG A 604 47.43 -34.16 -7.76
N ASP A 605 48.59 -33.54 -7.94
CA ASP A 605 48.99 -32.95 -9.22
C ASP A 605 49.60 -33.99 -10.17
N ALA A 606 49.99 -33.54 -11.37
CA ALA A 606 50.60 -34.39 -12.40
C ALA A 606 52.02 -34.88 -12.04
N ASN A 607 52.66 -34.30 -11.02
CA ASN A 607 53.98 -34.69 -10.51
C ASN A 607 53.88 -35.58 -9.26
N ASP A 608 52.69 -36.13 -8.98
CA ASP A 608 52.37 -36.92 -7.78
C ASP A 608 52.49 -36.17 -6.44
N CYS A 609 52.57 -34.84 -6.48
CA CYS A 609 52.57 -33.99 -5.29
C CYS A 609 51.15 -33.73 -4.79
N TRP A 610 50.98 -33.71 -3.46
CA TRP A 610 49.70 -33.41 -2.82
C TRP A 610 49.53 -31.91 -2.57
N PHE A 611 48.35 -31.38 -2.85
CA PHE A 611 47.91 -30.08 -2.34
C PHE A 611 46.60 -30.20 -1.57
N PHE A 612 46.44 -29.32 -0.60
CA PHE A 612 45.32 -29.30 0.31
C PHE A 612 44.62 -27.95 0.21
N PHE A 613 43.29 -28.00 0.12
CA PHE A 613 42.49 -26.79 0.10
C PHE A 613 41.14 -27.01 0.77
N THR A 614 40.46 -25.92 1.09
CA THR A 614 39.08 -25.92 1.58
C THR A 614 38.17 -25.23 0.59
N TYR A 615 36.92 -25.66 0.52
CA TYR A 615 35.89 -25.04 -0.31
C TYR A 615 34.64 -24.80 0.52
N ALA A 616 34.19 -23.53 0.57
CA ALA A 616 33.02 -23.12 1.32
C ALA A 616 32.14 -22.16 0.49
N SER A 617 30.82 -22.35 0.57
CA SER A 617 29.83 -21.43 -0.02
C SER A 617 29.14 -20.67 1.09
N LYS A 618 29.18 -19.33 1.05
CA LYS A 618 28.56 -18.44 2.02
C LYS A 618 27.08 -18.20 1.71
N ASN A 619 26.35 -17.71 2.71
CA ASN A 619 24.92 -17.43 2.63
C ASN A 619 24.54 -16.38 1.56
N ASP A 620 25.49 -15.57 1.11
CA ASP A 620 25.36 -14.60 0.02
C ASP A 620 25.72 -15.20 -1.36
N SER A 621 25.82 -16.53 -1.47
CA SER A 621 26.25 -17.28 -2.64
C SER A 621 27.72 -17.05 -3.06
N THR A 622 28.53 -16.35 -2.26
CA THR A 622 29.96 -16.19 -2.54
C THR A 622 30.73 -17.48 -2.21
N ILE A 623 31.70 -17.83 -3.04
CA ILE A 623 32.53 -19.04 -2.86
C ILE A 623 33.91 -18.60 -2.37
N GLU A 624 34.35 -19.20 -1.26
CA GLU A 624 35.66 -18.95 -0.66
C GLU A 624 36.48 -20.25 -0.62
N VAL A 625 37.72 -20.16 -1.11
CA VAL A 625 38.67 -21.27 -1.18
C VAL A 625 39.96 -20.88 -0.47
N HIS A 626 40.40 -21.68 0.51
CA HIS A 626 41.72 -21.53 1.11
C HIS A 626 42.62 -22.67 0.67
N VAL A 627 43.83 -22.38 0.19
CA VAL A 627 44.80 -23.37 -0.30
C VAL A 627 46.13 -23.22 0.41
N VAL A 628 46.80 -24.33 0.72
CA VAL A 628 48.14 -24.31 1.32
C VAL A 628 49.18 -23.90 0.27
N GLU A 629 50.09 -23.00 0.65
CA GLU A 629 51.10 -22.37 -0.22
C GLU A 629 52.09 -23.37 -0.83
N GLU A 630 52.47 -24.41 -0.07
CA GLU A 630 53.45 -25.41 -0.51
C GLU A 630 52.81 -26.76 -0.86
N LEU A 631 53.25 -27.33 -1.98
CA LEU A 631 52.94 -28.70 -2.38
C LEU A 631 53.68 -29.70 -1.48
N THR A 632 53.01 -30.77 -1.07
CA THR A 632 53.63 -31.90 -0.37
C THR A 632 54.00 -32.99 -1.38
N CYS A 633 55.21 -32.87 -1.91
CA CYS A 633 55.93 -33.93 -2.61
C CYS A 633 56.86 -34.63 -1.60
#